data_AF-A0A5K0Z6T4-F1
#
_entry.id   AF-A0A5K0Z6T4-F1
#
_cell.length_a   1.000
_cell.length_b   1.000
_cell.length_c   1.000
_cell.angle_alpha   90.00
_cell.angle_beta   90.00
_cell.angle_gamma   90.00
#
_symmetry.space_group_name_H-M   'P 1'
#
loop_
_entity.id
_entity.type
_entity.pdbx_description
1 polymer ?
#
loop_
_entity_poly.entity_id
_entity_poly.type
_entity_poly.pdbx_seq_one_letter_code
_entity_poly.pdbx_strand_id
1 'polypeptide(L)' 'GCDASVLLDDTATFTGEKTAAPNMGSLRGFEVIDAIKSAVDKACGASVVSCADILSVAARDSVVA' A
#
# COMPACT_ATOMS: atom_id res chain seq x y z
N GLY A 1 -2.35 6.00 11.10
CA GLY A 1 -1.52 7.17 10.74
C GLY A 1 -1.19 7.05 9.27
N CYS A 2 -0.02 7.51 8.80
CA CYS A 2 0.52 7.10 7.50
C CYS A 2 1.46 5.91 7.71
N ASP A 3 0.89 4.75 8.05
CA ASP A 3 1.60 3.55 8.52
C ASP A 3 1.31 2.32 7.64
N ALA A 4 0.65 2.54 6.50
CA ALA A 4 0.23 1.52 5.54
C ALA A 4 -0.74 0.46 6.09
N SER A 5 -1.42 0.72 7.21
CA SER A 5 -2.46 -0.17 7.76
C SER A 5 -3.57 -0.47 6.75
N VAL A 6 -3.90 0.51 5.89
CA VAL A 6 -4.91 0.38 4.83
C VAL A 6 -4.58 -0.68 3.77
N LEU A 7 -3.32 -1.10 3.66
CA LEU A 7 -2.89 -2.12 2.69
C LEU A 7 -3.09 -3.55 3.21
N LEU A 8 -3.31 -3.73 4.50
CA LEU A 8 -3.45 -5.06 5.10
C LEU A 8 -4.81 -5.68 4.75
N ASP A 9 -4.76 -6.94 4.33
CA ASP A 9 -5.96 -7.76 4.12
C ASP A 9 -6.50 -8.29 5.45
N ASP A 10 -7.78 -8.64 5.45
CA ASP A 10 -8.42 -9.31 6.58
C ASP A 10 -7.75 -10.66 6.85
N THR A 11 -7.60 -11.00 8.13
CA THR A 11 -7.13 -12.30 8.61
C THR A 11 -8.09 -12.84 9.67
N ALA A 12 -7.89 -14.07 10.14
CA ALA A 12 -8.76 -14.69 11.15
C ALA A 12 -8.85 -13.91 12.47
N THR A 13 -7.85 -13.07 12.78
CA THR A 13 -7.75 -12.33 14.05
C THR A 13 -7.71 -10.81 13.87
N PHE A 14 -7.82 -10.32 12.63
CA PHE A 14 -7.70 -8.90 12.33
C PHE A 14 -8.59 -8.53 11.14
N THR A 15 -9.43 -7.52 11.34
CA THR A 15 -10.18 -6.87 10.24
C THR A 15 -9.40 -5.64 9.82
N GLY A 16 -8.90 -5.65 8.58
CA GLY A 16 -8.19 -4.56 7.96
C GLY A 16 -9.12 -3.43 7.54
N GLU A 17 -8.54 -2.35 7.03
CA GLU A 17 -9.31 -1.16 6.69
C GLU A 17 -9.93 -1.23 5.29
N LYS A 18 -9.54 -2.20 4.46
CA LYS A 18 -10.09 -2.36 3.08
C LYS A 18 -11.60 -2.59 3.08
N THR A 19 -12.12 -3.28 4.10
CA THR A 19 -13.55 -3.58 4.25
C THR A 19 -14.32 -2.51 5.04
N ALA A 20 -13.64 -1.44 5.50
CA ALA A 20 -14.31 -0.32 6.14
C ALA A 20 -15.29 0.36 5.15
N ALA A 21 -16.43 0.83 5.67
CA ALA A 21 -17.50 1.45 4.86
C ALA A 21 -17.03 2.50 3.83
N PRO A 22 -16.09 3.43 4.14
CA PRO A 22 -15.62 4.39 3.13
C PRO A 22 -14.70 3.79 2.06
N ASN A 23 -14.11 2.62 2.31
CA ASN A 23 -13.07 2.00 1.48
C ASN A 23 -13.62 0.87 0.61
N MET A 24 -14.57 0.10 1.14
CA MET A 24 -15.14 -1.08 0.48
C MET A 24 -15.84 -0.70 -0.83
N GLY A 25 -15.33 -1.23 -1.95
CA GLY A 25 -15.83 -0.90 -3.30
C GLY A 25 -15.50 0.52 -3.77
N SER A 26 -14.59 1.22 -3.09
CA SER A 26 -14.22 2.62 -3.37
C SER A 26 -12.71 2.78 -3.57
N LEU A 27 -11.90 2.49 -2.53
CA LEU A 27 -10.44 2.53 -2.64
C LEU A 27 -9.94 1.50 -3.65
N ARG A 28 -8.89 1.88 -4.39
CA ARG A 28 -8.37 1.10 -5.52
C ARG A 28 -6.88 1.33 -5.73
N GLY A 29 -6.26 0.48 -6.54
CA GLY A 29 -4.84 0.58 -6.89
C GLY A 29 -3.91 -0.21 -5.98
N PHE A 30 -4.43 -1.13 -5.18
CA PHE A 30 -3.64 -2.00 -4.29
C PHE A 30 -2.60 -2.81 -5.08
N GLU A 31 -3.00 -3.30 -6.26
CA GLU A 31 -2.16 -4.12 -7.14
C GLU A 31 -0.98 -3.31 -7.71
N VAL A 32 -1.16 -2.00 -7.89
CA VAL A 32 -0.09 -1.10 -8.31
C VAL A 32 0.93 -0.92 -7.19
N ILE A 33 0.46 -0.79 -5.94
CA ILE A 33 1.34 -0.70 -4.78
C ILE A 33 2.12 -2.01 -4.56
N ASP A 34 1.48 -3.16 -4.75
CA ASP A 34 2.15 -4.47 -4.70
C ASP A 34 3.25 -4.59 -5.77
N ALA A 35 2.95 -4.15 -7.01
CA ALA A 35 3.92 -4.14 -8.08
C ALA A 35 5.12 -3.22 -7.78
N ILE A 36 4.87 -2.03 -7.22
CA ILE A 36 5.93 -1.11 -6.79
C ILE A 36 6.78 -1.76 -5.69
N LYS A 37 6.15 -2.33 -4.65
CA LYS A 37 6.86 -2.99 -3.54
C LYS A 37 7.75 -4.12 -4.05
N SER A 38 7.23 -4.98 -4.92
CA SER A 38 8.02 -6.06 -5.52
C SER A 38 9.20 -5.54 -6.35
N ALA A 39 8.98 -4.50 -7.16
CA ALA A 39 10.04 -3.89 -7.96
C ALA A 39 11.13 -3.23 -7.10
N VAL A 40 10.73 -2.51 -6.05
CA VAL A 40 11.64 -1.85 -5.10
C VAL A 40 12.45 -2.88 -4.32
N ASP A 41 11.82 -3.93 -3.79
CA ASP A 41 12.52 -4.98 -3.05
C ASP A 41 13.53 -5.71 -3.94
N LYS A 42 13.18 -5.95 -5.21
CA LYS A 42 14.09 -6.52 -6.20
C LYS A 42 15.27 -5.60 -6.50
N ALA A 43 15.03 -4.29 -6.62
CA ALA A 43 16.08 -3.30 -6.87
C ALA A 43 17.02 -3.14 -5.67
N CYS A 44 16.48 -3.23 -4.45
CA CYS A 44 17.25 -3.15 -3.21
C CYS A 44 17.90 -4.48 -2.80
N GLY A 45 17.48 -5.61 -3.38
CA GLY A 45 17.93 -6.96 -3.00
C GLY A 45 17.41 -7.43 -1.63
N ALA A 46 16.56 -6.64 -0.97
CA ALA A 46 15.97 -6.91 0.33
C ALA A 46 14.75 -6.00 0.55
N SER A 47 13.91 -6.34 1.53
CA SER A 47 12.82 -5.47 1.97
C SER A 47 13.35 -4.34 2.87
N VAL A 48 13.83 -3.27 2.24
CA VAL A 48 14.41 -2.11 2.93
C VAL A 48 13.42 -0.95 3.00
N VAL A 49 12.66 -0.71 1.94
CA VAL A 49 11.71 0.41 1.87
C VAL A 49 10.36 -0.01 2.45
N SER A 50 9.81 0.80 3.35
CA SER A 50 8.53 0.52 3.98
C SER A 50 7.35 0.77 3.03
N CYS A 51 6.23 0.08 3.25
CA CYS A 51 5.02 0.30 2.46
C CYS A 51 4.42 1.70 2.68
N ALA A 52 4.66 2.31 3.85
CA ALA A 52 4.24 3.67 4.15
C ALA A 52 5.00 4.70 3.30
N ASP A 53 6.32 4.52 3.16
CA ASP A 53 7.14 5.37 2.30
C ASP A 53 6.80 5.20 0.83
N ILE A 54 6.55 3.96 0.38
CA ILE A 54 6.09 3.68 -0.99
C ILE A 54 4.78 4.41 -1.28
N LEU A 55 3.78 4.33 -0.39
CA LEU A 55 2.51 5.04 -0.56
C LEU A 55 2.72 6.56 -0.64
N SER A 56 3.58 7.10 0.23
CA SER A 56 3.86 8.53 0.29
C SER A 56 4.51 9.05 -0.99
N VAL A 57 5.51 8.32 -1.51
CA VAL A 57 6.20 8.65 -2.77
C VAL A 57 5.27 8.44 -3.98
N ALA A 58 4.53 7.34 -4.03
CA ALA A 58 3.57 7.08 -5.10
C ALA A 58 2.49 8.16 -5.17
N ALA A 59 1.98 8.62 -4.02
CA ALA A 59 1.01 9.72 -3.96
C ALA A 59 1.62 11.04 -4.47
N ARG A 60 2.85 11.37 -4.05
CA ARG A 60 3.58 12.55 -4.54
C ARG A 60 3.73 12.51 -6.07
N ASP A 61 4.24 11.40 -6.60
CA ASP A 61 4.55 11.28 -8.02
C ASP A 61 3.28 11.24 -8.88
N SER A 62 2.17 10.69 -8.35
CA SER A 62 0.87 10.70 -9.03
C SER A 62 0.27 12.10 -9.22
N VAL A 63 0.65 13.07 -8.39
CA VAL A 63 0.20 14.48 -8.51
C VAL A 63 1.06 15.27 -9.51
N VAL A 64 2.30 14.84 -9.74
CA VAL A 64 3.22 15.48 -10.70
C VAL A 64 2.82 15.15 -12.15
N ALA A 65 2.23 13.97 -12.37
CA ALA A 65 1.87 13.43 -13.67
C ALA A 65 0.59 14.03 -14.28
#